data_AF-A0A537TNF4-F1
#
_entry.id   AF-A0A537TNF4-F1
#
_cell.length_a   1.000
_cell.length_b   1.000
_cell.length_c   1.000
_cell.angle_alpha   90.00
_cell.angle_beta   90.00
_cell.angle_gamma   90.00
#
_symmetry.space_group_name_H-M   'P 1'
#
loop_
_entity.id
_entity.type
_entity.pdbx_description
1 polymer ?
#
loop_
_entity_poly.entity_id
_entity_poly.type
_entity_poly.pdbx_seq_one_letter_code
_entity_poly.pdbx_strand_id
1 'polypeptide(L)'
;FRIIFTSPLFPTSSFAHAHDLHPDLAKKIRGCFFAFDFPPSMRKEFNGDDRFVPITYKDTWKVVREIAEASGTPYNKPAYEAETKREAEELAKKQQPQPAPKQ
;
A
#
# COMPACT_ATOMS: atom_id res chain seq x y z
N PHE A 1 -15.20 -20.85 24.05
CA PHE A 1 -14.26 -19.72 24.10
C PHE A 1 -15.05 -18.42 24.32
N ARG A 2 -14.44 -17.37 24.89
CA ARG A 2 -15.08 -16.05 25.07
C ARG A 2 -14.26 -14.99 24.32
N ILE A 3 -14.87 -14.31 23.37
CA ILE A 3 -14.29 -13.12 22.73
C ILE A 3 -14.53 -11.94 23.66
N ILE A 4 -13.46 -11.25 24.05
CA ILE A 4 -13.53 -10.07 24.93
C ILE A 4 -13.37 -8.73 24.18
N PHE A 5 -12.85 -8.78 22.95
CA PHE A 5 -12.68 -7.63 22.08
C PHE A 5 -12.66 -8.09 20.61
N THR A 6 -13.19 -7.25 19.73
CA THR A 6 -13.14 -7.41 18.28
C THR A 6 -12.71 -6.08 17.68
N SER A 7 -11.65 -6.09 16.89
CA SER A 7 -11.16 -4.87 16.23
C SER A 7 -12.13 -4.43 15.12
N PRO A 8 -12.04 -3.16 14.69
CA PRO A 8 -12.54 -2.77 13.38
C PRO A 8 -11.94 -3.64 12.26
N LEU A 9 -12.61 -3.64 11.10
CA LEU A 9 -12.09 -4.30 9.91
C LEU A 9 -10.77 -3.64 9.49
N PHE A 10 -9.76 -4.46 9.30
CA PHE A 10 -8.50 -4.05 8.70
C PHE A 10 -8.56 -4.38 7.20
N PRO A 11 -8.25 -3.43 6.30
CA PRO A 11 -8.27 -3.72 4.88
C PRO A 11 -7.29 -4.84 4.53
N THR A 12 -7.74 -5.75 3.66
CA THR A 12 -6.87 -6.72 3.01
C THR A 12 -6.12 -6.05 1.85
N SER A 13 -5.39 -6.84 1.05
CA SER A 13 -4.69 -6.36 -0.13
C SER A 13 -5.61 -5.55 -1.06
N SER A 14 -5.07 -4.47 -1.62
CA SER A 14 -5.79 -3.57 -2.52
C SER A 14 -5.04 -3.30 -3.81
N PHE A 15 -5.79 -2.91 -4.82
CA PHE A 15 -5.26 -2.42 -6.08
C PHE A 15 -5.52 -0.92 -6.20
N ALA A 16 -4.52 -0.20 -6.68
CA ALA A 16 -4.61 1.20 -7.04
C ALA A 16 -4.13 1.39 -8.48
N HIS A 17 -4.58 2.47 -9.11
CA HIS A 17 -4.07 2.92 -10.39
C HIS A 17 -3.46 4.32 -10.23
N ALA A 18 -2.68 4.74 -11.21
CA ALA A 18 -2.08 6.07 -11.22
C ALA A 18 -3.16 7.16 -11.08
N HIS A 19 -2.82 8.23 -10.35
CA HIS A 19 -3.74 9.33 -10.04
C HIS A 19 -4.13 10.16 -11.27
N ASP A 20 -3.28 10.16 -12.30
CA ASP A 20 -3.37 10.88 -13.56
C ASP A 20 -3.79 9.99 -14.75
N LEU A 21 -4.23 8.75 -14.45
CA LEU A 21 -4.71 7.83 -15.47
C LEU A 21 -5.97 8.38 -16.15
N HIS A 22 -6.01 8.31 -17.49
CA HIS A 22 -7.16 8.78 -18.28
C HIS A 22 -8.48 8.17 -17.76
N PRO A 23 -9.54 8.97 -17.52
CA PRO A 23 -10.74 8.53 -16.80
C PRO A 23 -11.46 7.37 -17.49
N ASP A 24 -11.49 7.34 -18.83
CA ASP A 24 -12.10 6.24 -19.58
C ASP A 24 -11.36 4.91 -19.38
N LEU A 25 -10.03 4.96 -19.27
CA LEU A 25 -9.23 3.76 -19.01
C LEU A 25 -9.40 3.31 -17.56
N ALA A 26 -9.39 4.25 -16.60
CA ALA A 26 -9.66 3.94 -15.20
C ALA A 26 -11.07 3.33 -15.00
N LYS A 27 -12.07 3.78 -15.76
CA LYS A 27 -13.42 3.18 -15.76
C LYS A 27 -13.40 1.76 -16.32
N LYS A 28 -12.71 1.52 -17.43
CA LYS A 28 -12.59 0.17 -18.03
C LYS A 28 -11.89 -0.81 -17.08
N ILE A 29 -10.75 -0.41 -16.49
CA ILE A 29 -10.01 -1.25 -15.54
C ILE A 29 -10.89 -1.63 -14.35
N ARG A 30 -11.55 -0.65 -13.71
CA ARG A 30 -12.47 -0.93 -12.59
C ARG A 30 -13.61 -1.87 -13.01
N GLY A 31 -14.17 -1.66 -14.20
CA GLY A 31 -15.19 -2.55 -14.77
C GLY A 31 -14.70 -3.99 -14.93
N CYS A 32 -13.50 -4.18 -15.50
CA CYS A 32 -12.90 -5.51 -15.64
C CYS A 32 -12.66 -6.19 -14.29
N PHE A 33 -12.15 -5.45 -13.29
CA PHE A 33 -11.95 -5.99 -11.94
C PHE A 33 -13.28 -6.43 -11.32
N PHE A 34 -14.31 -5.58 -11.30
CA PHE A 34 -15.58 -5.93 -10.66
C PHE A 34 -16.39 -6.99 -11.41
N ALA A 35 -16.09 -7.22 -12.70
CA ALA A 35 -16.69 -8.30 -13.50
C ALA A 35 -15.91 -9.62 -13.42
N PHE A 36 -14.74 -9.64 -12.78
CA PHE A 36 -13.90 -10.84 -12.71
C PHE A 36 -14.32 -11.74 -11.53
N ASP A 37 -14.79 -12.94 -11.86
CA ASP A 37 -15.09 -13.98 -10.88
C ASP A 37 -13.84 -14.77 -10.51
N PHE A 38 -13.61 -14.97 -9.21
CA PHE A 38 -12.40 -15.63 -8.74
C PHE A 38 -12.42 -17.13 -9.07
N PRO A 39 -11.38 -17.68 -9.73
CA PRO A 39 -11.27 -19.11 -9.95
C PRO A 39 -11.16 -19.86 -8.62
N PRO A 40 -11.48 -21.17 -8.57
CA PRO A 40 -11.42 -21.95 -7.34
C PRO A 40 -10.08 -21.88 -6.59
N SER A 41 -8.96 -21.81 -7.32
CA SER A 41 -7.62 -21.64 -6.74
C SER A 41 -7.49 -20.33 -5.97
N MET A 42 -7.96 -19.24 -6.57
CA MET A 42 -7.94 -17.90 -5.99
C MET A 42 -8.86 -17.80 -4.78
N ARG A 43 -10.09 -18.34 -4.87
CA ARG A 43 -11.01 -18.38 -3.72
C ARG A 43 -10.42 -19.10 -2.53
N LYS A 44 -9.69 -20.20 -2.76
CA LYS A 44 -8.99 -20.93 -1.70
C LYS A 44 -7.91 -20.09 -1.04
N GLU A 45 -7.17 -19.30 -1.81
CA GLU A 45 -6.10 -18.42 -1.32
C GLU A 45 -6.65 -17.22 -0.56
N PHE A 46 -7.78 -16.65 -1.00
CA PHE A 46 -8.44 -15.51 -0.38
C PHE A 46 -9.56 -15.90 0.60
N ASN A 47 -9.40 -17.04 1.30
CA ASN A 47 -10.30 -17.46 2.39
C ASN A 47 -11.80 -17.50 2.02
N GLY A 48 -12.12 -17.78 0.76
CA GLY A 48 -13.49 -17.87 0.26
C GLY A 48 -14.01 -16.60 -0.42
N ASP A 49 -13.26 -15.50 -0.42
CA ASP A 49 -13.62 -14.31 -1.20
C ASP A 49 -13.72 -14.67 -2.67
N ASP A 50 -14.79 -14.22 -3.33
CA ASP A 50 -15.15 -14.66 -4.69
C ASP A 50 -15.05 -13.55 -5.75
N ARG A 51 -14.80 -12.31 -5.34
CA ARG A 51 -14.81 -11.14 -6.21
C ARG A 51 -14.00 -9.98 -5.63
N PHE A 52 -13.65 -9.03 -6.49
CA PHE A 52 -13.20 -7.71 -6.04
C PHE A 52 -14.38 -6.84 -5.60
N VAL A 53 -14.19 -6.06 -4.54
CA VAL A 53 -15.20 -5.13 -4.01
C VAL A 53 -14.74 -3.68 -4.13
N PRO A 54 -15.66 -2.72 -4.36
CA PRO A 54 -15.32 -1.32 -4.42
C PRO A 54 -14.93 -0.79 -3.03
N ILE A 55 -13.86 0.00 -2.99
CA ILE A 55 -13.33 0.64 -1.78
C ILE A 55 -12.95 2.09 -2.07
N THR A 56 -12.74 2.88 -1.02
CA THR A 56 -12.11 4.21 -1.15
C THR A 56 -10.90 4.29 -0.22
N TYR A 57 -9.86 4.99 -0.67
CA TYR A 57 -8.71 5.26 0.21
C TYR A 57 -9.17 6.05 1.44
N LYS A 58 -10.05 7.04 1.27
CA LYS A 58 -10.51 7.88 2.38
C LYS A 58 -11.12 7.07 3.53
N ASP A 59 -12.00 6.13 3.22
CA ASP A 59 -12.79 5.45 4.25
C ASP A 59 -12.15 4.12 4.67
N THR A 60 -11.81 3.26 3.70
CA THR A 60 -11.32 1.89 3.98
C THR A 60 -9.87 1.88 4.50
N TRP A 61 -9.04 2.86 4.12
CA TRP A 61 -7.65 2.99 4.59
C TRP A 61 -7.52 3.88 5.83
N LYS A 62 -8.63 4.34 6.42
CA LYS A 62 -8.59 5.24 7.58
C LYS A 62 -7.76 4.67 8.73
N VAL A 63 -7.99 3.43 9.13
CA VAL A 63 -7.25 2.77 10.22
C VAL A 63 -5.76 2.67 9.94
N VAL A 64 -5.37 2.40 8.69
CA VAL A 64 -3.97 2.32 8.26
C VAL A 64 -3.30 3.68 8.38
N ARG A 65 -3.97 4.75 7.94
CA ARG A 65 -3.45 6.12 8.09
C ARG A 65 -3.33 6.53 9.55
N GLU A 66 -4.31 6.20 10.39
CA GLU A 66 -4.27 6.51 11.82
C GLU A 66 -3.09 5.82 12.51
N ILE A 67 -2.81 4.56 12.17
CA ILE A 67 -1.63 3.84 12.68
C ILE A 67 -0.35 4.50 12.19
N ALA A 68 -0.26 4.84 10.91
CA ALA A 68 0.93 5.47 10.31
C ALA A 68 1.26 6.83 10.95
N GLU A 69 0.24 7.65 11.22
CA GLU A 69 0.37 8.89 11.98
C GLU A 69 0.86 8.63 13.41
N ALA A 70 0.25 7.65 14.10
CA ALA A 70 0.62 7.31 15.47
C ALA A 70 2.03 6.68 15.60
N SER A 71 2.50 5.98 14.57
CA SER A 71 3.83 5.34 14.53
C SER A 71 4.96 6.28 14.09
N GLY A 72 4.64 7.53 13.73
CA GLY A 72 5.63 8.49 13.26
C GLY A 72 6.11 8.27 11.83
N THR A 73 5.35 7.52 11.03
CA THR A 73 5.63 7.27 9.61
C THR A 73 4.42 7.69 8.76
N PRO A 74 3.99 8.96 8.82
CA PRO A 74 2.75 9.38 8.18
C PRO A 74 2.89 9.41 6.66
N TYR A 75 1.81 9.08 5.95
CA TYR A 75 1.77 9.13 4.49
C TYR A 75 1.48 10.55 4.00
N ASN A 76 2.44 11.45 4.18
CA ASN A 76 2.33 12.84 3.77
C ASN A 76 3.60 13.34 3.08
N LYS A 77 3.46 14.44 2.34
CA LYS A 77 4.55 15.02 1.53
C LYS A 77 5.83 15.29 2.34
N PRO A 78 5.79 15.93 3.52
CA PRO A 78 6.99 16.15 4.33
C PRO A 78 7.73 14.84 4.70
N ALA A 79 7.00 13.80 5.09
CA ALA A 79 7.60 12.52 5.45
C ALA A 79 8.30 11.87 4.26
N TYR A 80 7.68 11.88 3.08
CA TYR A 80 8.28 11.34 1.85
C TYR A 80 9.50 12.15 1.38
N GLU A 81 9.47 13.47 1.50
CA GLU A 81 10.61 14.33 1.17
C GLU A 81 11.80 14.04 2.11
N ALA A 82 11.55 13.89 3.41
CA ALA A 82 12.57 13.53 4.38
C ALA A 82 13.16 12.13 4.10
N GLU A 83 12.31 11.15 3.78
CA GLU A 83 12.73 9.80 3.39
C GLU A 83 13.58 9.80 2.13
N THR A 84 13.11 10.47 1.07
CA THR A 84 13.83 10.57 -0.22
C THR A 84 15.21 11.22 -0.03
N LYS A 85 15.28 12.28 0.79
CA LYS A 85 16.56 12.93 1.12
C LYS A 85 17.51 11.98 1.83
N ARG A 86 17.03 11.24 2.83
CA ARG A 86 17.81 10.25 3.57
C ARG A 86 18.36 9.16 2.64
N GLU A 87 17.52 8.63 1.76
CA GLU A 87 17.91 7.61 0.78
C GLU A 87 18.97 8.14 -0.21
N ALA A 88 18.81 9.37 -0.71
CA ALA A 88 19.78 10.01 -1.58
C ALA A 88 21.15 10.22 -0.88
N GLU A 89 21.15 10.64 0.38
CA GLU A 89 22.37 10.78 1.18
C GLU A 89 23.06 9.42 1.43
N GLU A 90 22.30 8.36 1.70
CA GLU A 90 22.85 7.01 1.84
C GLU A 90 23.46 6.49 0.54
N LEU A 91 22.77 6.69 -0.58
CA LEU A 91 23.29 6.33 -1.91
C LEU A 91 24.58 7.08 -2.21
N ALA A 92 24.63 8.39 -1.92
CA ALA A 92 25.84 9.19 -2.11
C ALA A 92 27.01 8.71 -1.24
N LYS A 93 26.77 8.36 0.03
CA LYS A 93 27.79 7.79 0.92
C LYS A 93 28.31 6.43 0.42
N LYS A 94 27.43 5.57 -0.10
CA LYS A 94 27.81 4.27 -0.66
C LYS A 94 28.62 4.39 -1.97
N GLN A 95 28.46 5.49 -2.70
CA GLN A 95 29.18 5.76 -3.95
C GLN A 95 30.53 6.47 -3.75
N GLN A 96 30.85 6.91 -2.53
CA GLN A 96 32.19 7.46 -2.23
C GLN A 96 33.24 6.34 -2.20
N PRO A 97 34.36 6.47 -2.92
CA PRO A 97 35.42 5.46 -2.90
C PRO A 97 35.99 5.33 -1.49
N GLN A 98 36.10 4.09 -0.99
CA GLN A 98 36.75 3.81 0.29
C GLN A 98 38.20 4.34 0.25
N PRO A 99 38.67 5.05 1.29
CA PRO A 99 40.05 5.46 1.37
C PRO A 99 40.95 4.22 1.36
N ALA A 100 41.98 4.23 0.51
CA ALA A 100 42.92 3.12 0.37
C ALA A 100 43.52 2.74 1.73
N PRO A 101 43.69 1.43 2.04
CA PRO A 101 44.25 1.00 3.31
C PRO A 101 45.64 1.61 3.50
N LYS A 102 45.85 2.27 4.65
CA LYS A 102 47.16 2.80 5.04
C LYS A 102 48.12 1.64 5.28
N GLN A 103 49.25 1.65 4.58
CA GLN A 103 50.37 0.73 4.74
C GLN A 103 51.08 0.96 6.07
#